data_AF-A0A024FKV0-F1
#
_entry.id   AF-A0A024FKV0-F1
#
_cell.length_a   1.000
_cell.length_b   1.000
_cell.length_c   1.000
_cell.angle_alpha   90.00
_cell.angle_beta   90.00
_cell.angle_gamma   90.00
#
_symmetry.space_group_name_H-M   'P 1'
#
loop_
_entity.id
_entity.type
_entity.pdbx_description
1 polymer ?
#
loop_
_entity_poly.entity_id
_entity_poly.type
_entity_poly.pdbx_seq_one_letter_code
_entity_poly.pdbx_strand_id
1 'polypeptide(L)'
;MPTIEIKTLIKADLKTCFDLSRNIDFHQESLVHLNEKAIAGKTSGLIELDEWVTWEAKHFGITQKLTSKIAVFESPNYFVDE
;
A
#
# COMPACT_ATOMS: atom_id res chain seq x y z
N MET A 1 7.35 10.68 -19.62
CA MET A 1 6.82 9.54 -18.84
C MET A 1 5.35 9.39 -19.19
N PRO A 2 4.86 8.18 -19.50
CA PRO A 2 3.42 7.97 -19.59
C PRO A 2 2.77 8.15 -18.20
N THR A 3 1.56 8.68 -18.17
CA THR A 3 0.76 8.87 -16.94
C THR A 3 -0.50 8.04 -17.03
N ILE A 4 -0.82 7.29 -15.98
CA ILE A 4 -2.06 6.53 -15.84
C ILE A 4 -2.81 7.11 -14.63
N GLU A 5 -4.05 7.53 -14.83
CA GLU A 5 -4.92 8.06 -13.78
C GLU A 5 -6.13 7.13 -13.60
N ILE A 6 -6.35 6.65 -12.37
CA ILE A 6 -7.47 5.76 -12.03
C ILE A 6 -8.35 6.46 -11.01
N LYS A 7 -9.67 6.45 -11.23
CA LYS A 7 -10.67 7.02 -10.32
C LYS A 7 -11.67 5.95 -9.91
N THR A 8 -11.85 5.78 -8.61
CA THR A 8 -12.78 4.83 -8.02
C THR A 8 -13.71 5.56 -7.06
N LEU A 9 -15.03 5.40 -7.22
CA LEU A 9 -16.01 5.93 -6.29
C LEU A 9 -16.28 4.90 -5.19
N ILE A 10 -16.07 5.30 -3.93
CA ILE A 10 -16.25 4.43 -2.76
C ILE A 10 -17.33 5.03 -1.85
N LYS A 11 -18.29 4.20 -1.44
CA LYS A 11 -19.37 4.59 -0.53
C LYS A 11 -18.95 4.41 0.94
N ALA A 12 -17.95 5.16 1.36
CA ALA A 12 -17.44 5.22 2.72
C ALA A 12 -16.93 6.63 3.04
N ASP A 13 -16.66 6.94 4.31
CA ASP A 13 -16.08 8.23 4.68
C ASP A 13 -14.60 8.32 4.28
N LEU A 14 -14.13 9.56 4.16
CA LEU A 14 -12.77 9.88 3.72
C LEU A 14 -11.70 9.26 4.62
N LYS A 15 -11.88 9.34 5.94
CA LYS A 15 -10.87 8.86 6.90
C LYS A 15 -10.74 7.35 6.86
N THR A 16 -11.86 6.63 6.77
CA THR A 16 -11.85 5.17 6.61
C THR A 16 -11.13 4.76 5.33
N CYS A 17 -11.45 5.39 4.19
CA CYS A 17 -10.76 5.11 2.93
C CYS A 17 -9.25 5.40 3.04
N PHE A 18 -8.88 6.55 3.61
CA PHE A 18 -7.50 6.93 3.81
C PHE A 18 -6.75 5.92 4.70
N ASP A 19 -7.28 5.60 5.88
CA ASP A 19 -6.64 4.69 6.83
C ASP A 19 -6.51 3.27 6.27
N LEU A 20 -7.54 2.76 5.57
CA LEU A 20 -7.47 1.43 4.95
C LEU A 20 -6.49 1.38 3.77
N SER A 21 -6.37 2.45 2.98
CA SER A 21 -5.44 2.49 1.85
C SER A 21 -3.97 2.43 2.26
N ARG A 22 -3.67 2.79 3.51
CA ARG A 22 -2.33 2.81 4.11
C ARG A 22 -2.11 1.74 5.18
N ASN A 23 -3.06 0.82 5.34
CA ASN A 23 -2.97 -0.24 6.36
C ASN A 23 -2.35 -1.50 5.75
N ILE A 24 -1.19 -1.90 6.26
CA ILE A 24 -0.43 -3.06 5.77
C ILE A 24 -1.18 -4.37 5.99
N ASP A 25 -1.83 -4.52 7.14
CA ASP A 25 -2.59 -5.74 7.47
C ASP A 25 -3.78 -5.90 6.51
N PHE A 26 -4.54 -4.82 6.30
CA PHE A 26 -5.67 -4.80 5.38
C PHE A 26 -5.24 -5.06 3.93
N HIS A 27 -4.10 -4.51 3.50
CA HIS A 27 -3.55 -4.77 2.18
C HIS A 27 -3.27 -6.26 1.96
N GLN A 28 -2.59 -6.91 2.92
CA GLN A 28 -2.32 -8.35 2.85
C GLN A 28 -3.60 -9.19 2.84
N GLU A 29 -4.60 -8.83 3.65
CA GLU A 29 -5.90 -9.51 3.65
C GLU A 29 -6.61 -9.37 2.30
N SER A 30 -6.58 -8.17 1.69
CA SER A 30 -7.22 -7.91 0.40
C SER A 30 -6.58 -8.67 -0.77
N LEU A 31 -5.29 -9.03 -0.64
CA LEU A 31 -4.49 -9.72 -1.66
C LEU A 31 -4.07 -11.13 -1.24
N VAL A 32 -4.80 -11.76 -0.31
CA VAL A 32 -4.47 -13.11 0.20
C VAL A 32 -4.30 -14.17 -0.90
N HIS A 33 -5.03 -14.01 -2.02
CA HIS A 33 -4.96 -14.91 -3.18
C HIS A 33 -3.65 -14.82 -3.96
N LEU A 34 -2.87 -13.75 -3.79
CA LEU A 34 -1.57 -13.52 -4.44
C LEU A 34 -0.37 -13.94 -3.57
N ASN A 35 -0.61 -14.41 -2.34
CA ASN A 35 0.42 -14.75 -1.36
C ASN A 35 1.44 -13.61 -1.13
N GLU A 36 0.99 -12.36 -1.24
CA GLU A 36 1.82 -11.19 -0.99
C GLU A 36 2.07 -11.00 0.51
N LYS A 37 3.31 -10.67 0.88
CA LYS A 37 3.75 -10.53 2.27
C LYS A 37 4.63 -9.30 2.46
N ALA A 38 4.38 -8.55 3.52
CA ALA A 38 5.33 -7.55 4.00
C ALA A 38 6.49 -8.27 4.73
N ILE A 39 7.72 -8.12 4.23
CA ILE A 39 8.90 -8.86 4.71
C ILE A 39 9.98 -7.99 5.36
N ALA A 40 9.93 -6.66 5.20
CA ALA A 40 10.85 -5.73 5.84
C ALA A 40 10.24 -4.32 5.95
N GLY A 41 10.81 -3.49 6.83
CA GLY A 41 10.29 -2.15 7.12
C GLY A 41 9.08 -2.18 8.04
N LYS A 42 8.07 -1.36 7.75
CA LYS A 42 6.78 -1.37 8.44
C LYS A 42 5.91 -2.51 7.90
N THR A 43 5.81 -3.59 8.67
CA THR A 43 5.14 -4.83 8.23
C THR A 43 3.75 -5.05 8.82
N SER A 44 3.21 -4.07 9.55
CA SER A 44 1.85 -4.14 10.11
C SER A 44 1.34 -2.73 10.46
N GLY A 45 0.02 -2.60 10.62
CA GLY A 45 -0.64 -1.36 10.98
C GLY A 45 -0.56 -0.27 9.89
N LEU A 46 -0.70 0.98 10.32
CA LEU A 46 -0.70 2.16 9.46
C LEU A 46 0.74 2.64 9.18
N ILE A 47 1.11 2.81 7.90
CA ILE A 47 2.47 3.20 7.48
C ILE A 47 2.67 4.72 7.34
N GLU A 48 3.31 5.39 8.29
CA GLU A 48 3.43 6.86 8.35
C GLU A 48 4.48 7.46 7.39
N LEU A 49 4.55 8.80 7.35
CA LEU A 49 5.60 9.54 6.64
C LEU A 49 6.99 9.02 7.01
N ASP A 50 7.86 8.93 6.00
CA ASP A 50 9.22 8.40 6.09
C ASP A 50 9.37 6.92 6.44
N GLU A 51 8.27 6.20 6.74
CA GLU A 51 8.27 4.75 6.83
C GLU A 51 8.28 4.11 5.42
N TRP A 52 8.78 2.89 5.35
CA TRP A 52 8.86 2.10 4.12
C TRP A 52 8.47 0.66 4.39
N VAL A 53 8.09 -0.07 3.34
CA VAL A 53 7.76 -1.49 3.40
C VAL A 53 8.36 -2.21 2.20
N THR A 54 8.92 -3.40 2.43
CA THR A 54 9.24 -4.34 1.33
C THR A 54 8.17 -5.41 1.27
N TRP A 55 7.52 -5.51 0.11
CA TRP A 55 6.59 -6.56 -0.26
C TRP A 55 7.32 -7.69 -1.00
N GLU A 56 6.93 -8.93 -0.72
CA GLU A 56 7.31 -10.11 -1.49
C GLU A 56 6.06 -10.77 -2.05
N ALA A 57 6.00 -10.92 -3.37
CA ALA A 57 4.89 -11.57 -4.07
C ALA A 57 5.40 -12.48 -5.18
N LYS A 58 4.62 -13.49 -5.54
CA LYS A 58 4.96 -14.43 -6.62
C LYS A 58 4.13 -14.15 -7.87
N HIS A 59 4.75 -13.54 -8.87
CA HIS A 59 4.13 -13.28 -10.16
C HIS A 59 4.76 -14.16 -11.24
N PHE A 60 3.93 -14.87 -12.02
CA PHE A 60 4.35 -15.77 -13.10
C PHE A 60 5.42 -16.81 -12.71
N GLY A 61 5.38 -17.29 -11.46
CA GLY A 61 6.36 -18.28 -10.96
C GLY A 61 7.63 -17.68 -10.36
N ILE A 62 7.85 -16.37 -10.48
CA ILE A 62 9.03 -15.67 -10.00
C ILE A 62 8.69 -14.90 -8.73
N THR A 63 9.49 -15.09 -7.68
CA THR A 63 9.41 -14.27 -6.46
C THR A 63 10.01 -12.90 -6.73
N GLN A 64 9.21 -11.87 -6.57
CA GLN A 64 9.61 -10.48 -6.74
C GLN A 64 9.54 -9.76 -5.40
N LYS A 65 10.43 -8.78 -5.23
CA LYS A 65 10.45 -7.90 -4.07
C LYS A 65 10.29 -6.46 -4.53
N LEU A 66 9.39 -5.73 -3.89
CA LEU A 66 9.13 -4.32 -4.15
C LEU A 66 9.29 -3.56 -2.84
N THR A 67 10.12 -2.52 -2.81
CA THR A 67 10.23 -1.63 -1.64
C THR A 67 9.65 -0.29 -2.03
N SER A 68 8.77 0.24 -1.17
CA SER A 68 8.15 1.54 -1.33
C SER A 68 8.27 2.34 -0.03
N LYS A 69 8.49 3.65 -0.13
CA LYS A 69 8.58 4.59 0.99
C LYS A 69 7.47 5.64 0.89
N ILE A 70 6.85 5.99 2.02
CA ILE A 70 5.92 7.11 2.08
C ILE A 70 6.69 8.44 2.03
N ALA A 71 6.67 9.08 0.86
CA ALA A 71 7.40 10.33 0.58
C ALA A 71 6.59 11.59 0.93
N VAL A 72 5.26 11.52 0.86
CA VAL A 72 4.35 12.63 1.19
C VAL A 72 3.20 12.11 2.04
N PHE A 73 2.78 12.89 3.03
CA PHE A 73 1.68 12.53 3.92
C PHE A 73 0.88 13.74 4.41
N GLU A 74 -0.36 13.85 3.96
CA GLU A 74 -1.32 14.91 4.29
C GLU A 74 -2.67 14.28 4.64
N SER A 75 -2.77 13.75 5.86
CA SER A 75 -3.99 13.06 6.29
C SER A 75 -5.20 14.00 6.39
N PRO A 76 -6.40 13.56 5.95
CA PRO A 76 -6.74 12.28 5.30
C PRO A 76 -6.88 12.40 3.78
N ASN A 77 -6.27 13.41 3.16
CA ASN A 77 -6.55 13.77 1.76
C ASN A 77 -5.56 13.18 0.77
N TYR A 78 -4.29 13.01 1.18
CA TYR A 78 -3.23 12.69 0.24
C TYR A 78 -2.05 12.00 0.91
N PHE A 79 -1.48 11.03 0.22
CA PHE A 79 -0.15 10.48 0.50
C PHE A 79 0.45 9.95 -0.80
N VAL A 80 1.77 9.81 -0.83
CA VAL A 80 2.52 9.26 -1.97
C VAL A 80 3.48 8.22 -1.48
N ASP A 81 3.51 7.10 -2.18
CA ASP A 81 4.48 6.03 -2.02
C ASP A 81 5.35 5.94 -3.31
N GLU A 82 6.65 5.68 -3.16
CA GLU A 82 7.63 5.59 -4.27
C GLU A 82 8.73 4.55 -4.02
#